data_AF-A0A0G3GU31-F1
#
_entry.id   AF-A0A0G3GU31-F1
#
_cell.length_a   1.000
_cell.length_b   1.000
_cell.length_c   1.000
_cell.angle_alpha   90.00
_cell.angle_beta   90.00
_cell.angle_gamma   90.00
#
_symmetry.space_group_name_H-M   'P 1'
#
loop_
_entity.id
_entity.type
_entity.pdbx_description
1 polymer ?
#
loop_
_entity_poly.entity_id
_entity_poly.type
_entity_poly.pdbx_seq_one_letter_code
_entity_poly.pdbx_strand_id
1 'polypeptide(L)'
;MSDLMSFLTSPHGLLIAIITAASSWLATRQKAKSDKDISRGPEWDNFSQRQKEMMDDLRSEIDKLRQLYAQLEQKFHDAQDRYWAAVNHIRDVHLHNPHVRKNHPPPPAIADDVKL
;
A
#
# COMPACT_ATOMS: atom_id res chain seq x y z
N MET A 1 11.78 -18.93 7.18
CA MET A 1 12.51 -17.74 6.69
C MET A 1 12.19 -17.36 5.23
N SER A 2 11.75 -18.29 4.37
CA SER A 2 11.40 -17.98 2.97
C SER A 2 10.13 -17.11 2.80
N ASP A 3 9.11 -17.28 3.65
CA ASP A 3 7.87 -16.48 3.58
C ASP A 3 8.01 -15.00 3.98
N LEU A 4 8.95 -14.67 4.88
CA LEU A 4 9.17 -13.26 5.27
C LEU A 4 9.85 -12.47 4.14
N MET A 5 10.70 -13.13 3.37
CA MET A 5 11.34 -12.54 2.20
C MET A 5 10.35 -12.36 1.05
N SER A 6 9.40 -13.28 0.84
CA SER A 6 8.35 -13.12 -0.18
C SER A 6 7.31 -12.06 0.21
N PHE A 7 7.02 -11.90 1.51
CA PHE A 7 6.17 -10.82 2.01
C PHE A 7 6.83 -9.45 1.80
N LEU A 8 8.12 -9.30 2.10
CA LEU A 8 8.85 -8.03 1.90
C LEU A 8 9.09 -7.67 0.42
N THR A 9 9.11 -8.65 -0.49
CA THR A 9 9.22 -8.41 -1.95
C THR A 9 7.87 -8.29 -2.64
N SER A 10 6.78 -8.72 -1.98
CA SER A 10 5.42 -8.41 -2.39
C SER A 10 5.17 -6.91 -2.23
N PRO A 11 4.55 -6.23 -3.22
CA PRO A 11 4.26 -4.81 -3.13
C PRO A 11 3.40 -4.45 -1.90
N HIS A 12 2.63 -5.41 -1.38
CA HIS A 12 1.80 -5.22 -0.19
C HIS A 12 2.61 -5.30 1.11
N GLY A 13 3.57 -6.21 1.22
CA GLY A 13 4.38 -6.31 2.44
C GLY A 13 5.48 -5.25 2.52
N LEU A 14 5.93 -4.71 1.38
CA LEU A 14 6.82 -3.54 1.36
C LEU A 14 6.11 -2.29 1.92
N LEU A 15 4.85 -2.06 1.54
CA LEU A 15 4.03 -0.97 2.09
C LEU A 15 3.81 -1.13 3.60
N ILE A 16 3.44 -2.33 4.05
CA ILE A 16 3.24 -2.63 5.47
C ILE A 16 4.55 -2.44 6.26
N ALA A 17 5.69 -2.83 5.71
CA ALA A 17 6.99 -2.67 6.35
C ALA A 17 7.39 -1.20 6.54
N ILE A 18 7.16 -0.35 5.52
CA ILE A 18 7.42 1.09 5.61
C ILE A 18 6.53 1.75 6.67
N ILE A 19 5.23 1.43 6.67
CA ILE A 19 4.27 1.97 7.66
C ILE A 19 4.64 1.54 9.07
N THR A 20 5.01 0.27 9.25
CA THR A 20 5.43 -0.28 10.55
C THR A 20 6.71 0.39 11.04
N ALA A 21 7.72 0.55 10.17
CA ALA A 21 8.97 1.22 10.52
C ALA A 21 8.75 2.69 10.91
N ALA A 22 7.92 3.42 10.15
CA ALA A 22 7.58 4.81 10.47
C ALA A 22 6.84 4.93 11.82
N SER A 23 5.91 4.00 12.09
CA SER A 23 5.15 3.96 13.34
C SER A 23 6.03 3.63 14.55
N SER A 24 6.93 2.64 14.42
CA SER A 24 7.89 2.30 15.46
C SER A 24 8.88 3.44 15.74
N TRP A 25 9.33 4.15 14.71
CA TRP A 25 10.22 5.30 14.86
C TRP A 25 9.55 6.47 15.58
N LEU A 26 8.27 6.75 15.30
CA LEU A 26 7.50 7.77 16.01
C LEU A 26 7.23 7.39 17.47
N ALA A 27 6.84 6.14 17.73
CA ALA A 27 6.55 5.65 19.08
C ALA A 27 7.79 5.66 19.99
N THR A 28 8.96 5.28 19.46
CA THR A 28 10.22 5.32 20.21
C THR A 28 10.64 6.75 20.55
N ARG A 29 10.40 7.72 19.67
CA ARG A 29 10.66 9.14 19.93
C ARG A 29 9.76 9.73 21.02
N GLN A 30 8.49 9.32 21.07
CA GLN A 30 7.55 9.77 22.10
C GLN A 30 7.90 9.20 23.47
N LYS A 31 8.22 7.90 23.54
CA LYS A 31 8.57 7.24 24.81
C LYS A 31 9.85 7.81 25.43
N ALA A 32 10.85 8.13 24.61
CA ALA A 32 12.09 8.75 25.06
C ALA A 32 11.93 10.17 25.64
N LYS A 33 10.88 10.91 25.25
CA LYS A 33 10.56 12.22 25.84
C LYS A 33 9.68 12.09 27.09
N SER A 34 8.70 11.18 27.07
CA SER A 34 7.74 10.98 28.15
C SER A 34 8.36 10.55 29.49
N ASP A 35 9.41 9.73 29.49
CA ASP A 35 10.05 9.26 30.74
C ASP A 35 10.77 10.38 31.50
N LYS A 36 11.05 11.53 30.85
CA LYS A 36 11.75 12.66 31.45
C LYS A 36 10.80 13.67 32.13
N ASP A 37 9.52 13.64 31.80
CA ASP A 37 8.55 14.71 32.10
C ASP A 37 7.64 14.43 33.33
N ILE A 38 7.77 13.28 33.99
CA ILE A 38 6.91 12.86 35.13
C ILE A 38 7.12 13.70 36.42
N SER A 39 7.94 14.76 36.43
CA SER A 39 8.38 15.42 37.67
C SER A 39 8.12 16.93 37.88
N ARG A 40 7.41 17.70 37.03
CA ARG A 40 7.28 19.18 37.26
C ARG A 40 5.93 19.83 36.89
N GLY A 41 5.60 20.92 37.61
CA GLY A 41 4.36 21.72 37.66
C GLY A 41 3.98 22.48 36.35
N PRO A 42 3.64 23.80 36.34
CA PRO A 42 2.99 24.52 35.21
C PRO A 42 3.56 24.34 33.79
N GLU A 43 4.77 23.80 33.64
CA GLU A 43 5.30 23.31 32.37
C GLU A 43 4.51 22.13 31.78
N TRP A 44 3.75 21.40 32.60
CA TRP A 44 2.86 20.31 32.22
C TRP A 44 1.73 20.78 31.30
N ASP A 45 1.15 21.97 31.54
CA ASP A 45 0.09 22.50 30.68
C ASP A 45 0.64 22.80 29.28
N ASN A 46 1.80 23.47 29.19
CA ASN A 46 2.48 23.73 27.92
C ASN A 46 2.91 22.44 27.19
N PHE A 47 3.33 21.42 27.94
CA PHE A 47 3.68 20.12 27.38
C PHE A 47 2.44 19.38 26.84
N SER A 48 1.35 19.36 27.60
CA SER A 48 0.08 18.74 27.19
C SER A 48 -0.49 19.41 25.95
N GLN A 49 -0.36 20.74 25.84
CA GLN A 49 -0.78 21.51 24.68
C GLN A 49 0.05 21.16 23.44
N ARG A 50 1.39 21.08 23.57
CA ARG A 50 2.27 20.63 22.48
C ARG A 50 2.04 19.18 22.08
N GLN A 51 1.72 18.30 23.04
CA GLN A 51 1.35 16.92 22.72
C GLN A 51 0.05 16.87 21.93
N LYS A 52 -0.95 17.67 22.31
CA LYS A 52 -2.22 17.74 21.59
C LYS A 52 -2.03 18.23 20.15
N GLU A 53 -1.26 19.30 19.96
CA GLU A 53 -0.90 19.80 18.62
C GLU A 53 -0.19 18.71 17.79
N MET A 54 0.78 18.01 18.38
CA MET A 54 1.46 16.90 17.70
C MET A 54 0.51 15.73 17.37
N MET A 55 -0.44 15.41 18.25
CA MET A 55 -1.45 14.38 17.97
C MET A 55 -2.42 14.80 16.88
N ASP A 56 -2.81 16.07 16.84
CA ASP A 56 -3.68 16.63 15.79
C ASP A 56 -2.96 16.64 14.43
N ASP A 57 -1.67 16.99 14.40
CA ASP A 57 -0.83 16.89 13.20
C ASP A 57 -0.69 15.44 12.71
N LEU A 58 -0.39 14.51 13.62
CA LEU A 58 -0.31 13.08 13.31
C LEU A 58 -1.65 12.55 12.77
N ARG A 59 -2.77 12.99 13.34
CA ARG A 59 -4.10 12.59 12.88
C ARG A 59 -4.38 13.11 11.47
N SER A 60 -4.04 14.37 11.20
CA SER A 60 -4.13 14.97 9.87
C SER A 60 -3.27 14.22 8.84
N GLU A 61 -2.06 13.81 9.22
CA GLU A 61 -1.17 13.06 8.35
C GLU A 61 -1.67 11.63 8.09
N ILE A 62 -2.22 10.96 9.10
CA ILE A 62 -2.90 9.67 8.94
C ILE A 62 -4.09 9.78 7.98
N ASP A 63 -4.91 10.84 8.11
CA ASP A 63 -6.07 11.02 7.24
C ASP A 63 -5.65 11.28 5.78
N LYS A 64 -4.56 12.05 5.55
CA LYS A 64 -3.96 12.20 4.21
C LYS A 64 -3.45 10.88 3.66
N LEU A 65 -2.75 10.09 4.47
CA LEU A 65 -2.25 8.78 4.07
C LEU A 65 -3.39 7.82 3.72
N ARG A 66 -4.49 7.84 4.47
CA ARG A 66 -5.70 7.07 4.16
C ARG A 66 -6.32 7.48 2.83
N GLN A 67 -6.38 8.77 2.53
CA GLN A 67 -6.88 9.26 1.24
C GLN A 67 -5.98 8.82 0.08
N LEU A 68 -4.66 8.93 0.25
CA LEU A 68 -3.70 8.46 -0.76
C LEU A 68 -3.80 6.96 -0.99
N TYR A 69 -3.98 6.19 0.09
CA TYR A 69 -4.21 4.75 0.00
C TYR A 69 -5.47 4.43 -0.80
N ALA A 70 -6.61 5.06 -0.47
CA ALA A 70 -7.87 4.84 -1.18
C ALA A 70 -7.76 5.20 -2.68
N GLN A 71 -7.04 6.28 -3.01
CA GLN A 71 -6.81 6.66 -4.40
C GLN A 71 -5.92 5.66 -5.14
N LEU A 72 -4.89 5.13 -4.47
CA LEU A 72 -3.98 4.15 -5.06
C LEU A 72 -4.69 2.81 -5.27
N GLU A 73 -5.48 2.38 -4.29
CA GLU A 73 -6.33 1.18 -4.34
C GLU A 73 -7.31 1.29 -5.51
N GLN A 74 -8.00 2.42 -5.67
CA GLN A 74 -8.90 2.63 -6.80
C GLN A 74 -8.17 2.54 -8.15
N LYS A 75 -7.02 3.22 -8.29
CA LYS A 75 -6.23 3.16 -9.54
C LYS A 75 -5.75 1.75 -9.85
N PHE A 76 -5.42 0.97 -8.82
CA PHE A 76 -5.01 -0.41 -8.97
C PHE A 76 -6.17 -1.28 -9.46
N HIS A 77 -7.37 -1.15 -8.87
CA HIS A 77 -8.56 -1.84 -9.33
C HIS A 77 -8.94 -1.46 -10.76
N ASP A 78 -8.94 -0.18 -11.10
CA ASP A 78 -9.21 0.29 -12.47
C ASP A 78 -8.22 -0.31 -13.48
N ALA A 79 -6.94 -0.42 -13.12
CA ALA A 79 -5.92 -1.03 -13.97
C ALA A 79 -6.13 -2.55 -14.11
N GLN A 80 -6.49 -3.23 -13.02
CA GLN A 80 -6.80 -4.65 -13.01
C GLN A 80 -8.03 -4.97 -13.88
N ASP A 81 -9.08 -4.16 -13.80
CA ASP A 81 -10.29 -4.35 -14.60
C ASP A 81 -10.01 -4.17 -16.09
N ARG A 82 -9.24 -3.14 -16.47
CA ARG A 82 -8.81 -2.93 -17.86
C ARG A 82 -7.94 -4.08 -18.36
N TYR A 83 -7.05 -4.58 -17.52
CA TYR A 83 -6.21 -5.73 -17.83
C TYR A 83 -7.06 -6.97 -18.15
N TRP A 84 -7.98 -7.34 -17.26
CA TRP A 84 -8.83 -8.52 -17.47
C TRP A 84 -9.82 -8.36 -18.62
N ALA A 85 -10.33 -7.15 -18.85
CA ALA A 85 -11.13 -6.86 -20.05
C ALA A 85 -10.34 -7.11 -21.34
N ALA A 86 -9.09 -6.67 -21.40
CA ALA A 86 -8.21 -6.91 -22.55
C ALA A 86 -7.89 -8.41 -22.71
N VAL A 87 -7.54 -9.11 -21.63
CA VAL A 87 -7.27 -10.56 -21.64
C VAL A 87 -8.49 -11.34 -22.14
N ASN A 88 -9.67 -11.03 -21.63
CA ASN A 88 -10.91 -11.70 -22.06
C ASN A 88 -11.23 -11.43 -23.52
N HIS A 89 -11.03 -10.19 -24.01
CA HIS A 89 -11.20 -9.87 -25.42
C HIS A 89 -10.22 -10.67 -26.30
N ILE A 90 -8.95 -10.74 -25.92
CA ILE A 90 -7.93 -11.51 -26.66
C ILE A 90 -8.30 -13.00 -26.66
N ARG A 91 -8.71 -13.55 -25.52
CA ARG A 91 -9.19 -14.93 -25.42
C ARG A 91 -10.34 -15.19 -26.39
N ASP A 92 -11.35 -14.31 -26.39
CA ASP A 92 -12.54 -14.44 -27.22
C ASP A 92 -12.20 -14.45 -28.72
N VAL A 93 -11.33 -13.53 -29.15
CA VAL A 93 -10.82 -13.48 -30.54
C VAL A 93 -10.14 -14.80 -30.93
N HIS A 94 -9.30 -15.34 -30.06
CA HIS A 94 -8.55 -16.57 -30.32
C HIS A 94 -9.42 -17.83 -30.31
N LEU A 95 -10.46 -17.88 -29.46
CA LEU A 95 -11.42 -18.98 -29.41
C LEU A 95 -12.25 -19.05 -30.69
N HIS A 96 -12.73 -17.90 -31.18
CA HIS A 96 -13.55 -17.83 -32.38
C HIS A 96 -12.75 -17.87 -33.70
N ASN A 97 -11.44 -17.60 -33.65
CA ASN A 97 -10.59 -17.57 -34.84
C ASN A 97 -9.32 -18.43 -34.65
N PRO A 98 -9.42 -19.77 -34.79
CA PRO A 98 -8.29 -20.69 -34.52
C PRO A 98 -7.07 -20.46 -35.42
N HIS A 99 -7.26 -19.85 -36.59
CA HIS A 99 -6.18 -19.50 -37.52
C HIS A 99 -5.36 -18.30 -37.02
N VAL A 100 -5.95 -17.37 -36.28
CA VAL A 100 -5.24 -16.23 -35.66
C VAL A 100 -4.27 -16.73 -34.60
N ARG A 101 -4.64 -17.75 -33.82
CA ARG A 101 -3.77 -18.36 -32.79
C ARG A 101 -2.41 -18.84 -33.32
N LYS A 102 -2.38 -19.33 -34.57
CA LYS A 102 -1.13 -19.82 -35.19
C LYS A 102 -0.23 -18.69 -35.69
N ASN A 103 -0.82 -17.61 -36.19
CA ASN A 103 -0.09 -16.51 -36.84
C ASN A 103 0.23 -15.36 -35.87
N HIS A 104 -0.62 -15.17 -34.86
CA HIS A 104 -0.54 -14.11 -33.86
C HIS A 104 -0.89 -14.71 -32.48
N PRO A 105 0.03 -15.47 -31.86
CA PRO A 105 -0.21 -16.03 -30.55
C PRO A 105 -0.38 -14.92 -29.49
N PRO A 106 -1.01 -15.24 -28.34
CA PRO A 106 -1.10 -14.29 -27.23
C PRO A 106 0.29 -13.79 -26.81
N PRO A 107 0.43 -12.49 -26.46
CA PRO A 107 1.69 -11.95 -25.96
C PRO A 107 2.21 -12.76 -24.76
N PRO A 108 3.54 -13.00 -24.65
CA PRO A 108 4.12 -13.83 -23.59
C PRO A 108 3.73 -13.37 -22.17
N ALA A 109 3.61 -12.06 -21.97
CA ALA A 109 3.26 -11.46 -20.68
C ALA A 109 1.86 -11.84 -20.16
N ILE A 110 0.95 -12.26 -21.05
CA ILE A 110 -0.44 -12.61 -20.69
C ILE A 110 -0.81 -14.03 -21.14
N ALA A 111 0.15 -14.81 -21.65
CA ALA A 111 -0.13 -16.11 -22.24
C ALA A 111 -0.80 -17.08 -21.25
N ASP A 112 -0.34 -17.07 -20.00
CA ASP A 112 -0.89 -17.90 -18.92
C ASP A 112 -2.30 -17.46 -18.49
N ASP A 113 -2.63 -16.19 -18.70
CA ASP A 113 -3.93 -15.62 -18.33
C ASP A 113 -4.98 -15.80 -19.42
N VAL A 114 -4.55 -15.85 -20.69
CA VAL A 114 -5.45 -16.00 -21.83
C VAL A 114 -6.06 -17.41 -21.94
N LYS A 115 -5.54 -18.42 -21.21
CA LYS A 115 -6.01 -19.84 -21.14
C LYS A 115 -7.06 -20.21 -22.21
N LEU A 116 -6.56 -20.65 -23.37
CA LEU A 116 -7.32 -21.02 -24.56
C LEU A 116 -7.74 -22.49 -24.55
#